data_AF-A0A6G9FA80-F1
#
_entry.id   AF-A0A6G9FA80-F1
#
_cell.length_a   1.000
_cell.length_b   1.000
_cell.length_c   1.000
_cell.angle_alpha   90.00
_cell.angle_beta   90.00
_cell.angle_gamma   90.00
#
_symmetry.space_group_name_H-M   'P 1'
#
loop_
_entity.id
_entity.type
_entity.pdbx_description
1 polymer ?
#
loop_
_entity_poly.entity_id
_entity_poly.type
_entity_poly.pdbx_seq_one_letter_code
_entity_poly.pdbx_strand_id
1 'polypeptide(L)'
;MGTFTGPNDRLAAFGNQLIAVHLWLREELARLADDVDAFLEGGERPRELRAHCLTFCSAVRRHHTEEDDSAFPALAEQFPELRPVLEELENDHHTVADILRRIEELLGGLGTGEGALPAQEVRKELDGLAALLESHFVYEEKKIVAALNDLSELPGGVVLQDVIQDVAEQD
;
A
#
# COMPACT_ATOMS: atom_id res chain seq x y z
N MET A 1 29.00 21.19 -6.65
CA MET A 1 28.66 19.79 -7.00
C MET A 1 27.16 19.75 -7.19
N GLY A 2 26.69 19.84 -8.43
CA GLY A 2 25.27 19.88 -8.75
C GLY A 2 24.76 18.47 -9.00
N THR A 3 23.81 18.01 -8.20
CA THR A 3 23.00 16.83 -8.51
C THR A 3 21.84 17.32 -9.37
N PHE A 4 21.94 17.15 -10.68
CA PHE A 4 20.79 17.27 -11.57
C PHE A 4 19.91 16.04 -11.32
N THR A 5 18.79 16.20 -10.62
CA THR A 5 17.75 15.17 -10.51
C THR A 5 16.76 15.43 -11.63
N GLY A 6 16.87 14.68 -12.73
CA GLY A 6 15.99 14.83 -13.89
C GLY A 6 14.57 14.27 -13.64
N PRO A 7 13.60 14.56 -14.53
CA PRO A 7 12.25 13.99 -14.45
C PRO A 7 12.25 12.44 -14.39
N ASN A 8 13.12 11.79 -15.16
CA ASN A 8 13.25 10.33 -15.18
C ASN A 8 13.78 9.76 -13.85
N ASP A 9 14.64 10.51 -13.14
CA ASP A 9 15.13 10.09 -11.82
C ASP A 9 14.01 10.13 -10.78
N ARG A 10 13.05 11.06 -10.92
CA ARG A 10 11.88 11.15 -10.01
C ARG A 10 10.90 10.01 -10.24
N LEU A 11 10.64 9.64 -11.49
CA LEU A 11 9.77 8.52 -11.85
C LEU A 11 10.36 7.17 -11.38
N ALA A 12 11.65 6.96 -11.63
CA ALA A 12 12.36 5.81 -11.11
C ALA A 12 12.38 5.79 -9.57
N ALA A 13 12.54 6.95 -8.91
CA ALA A 13 12.47 7.05 -7.46
C ALA A 13 11.08 6.68 -6.91
N PHE A 14 10.01 7.11 -7.57
CA PHE A 14 8.64 6.73 -7.19
C PHE A 14 8.41 5.22 -7.33
N GLY A 15 8.76 4.62 -8.47
CA GLY A 15 8.63 3.17 -8.66
C GLY A 15 9.44 2.36 -7.66
N ASN A 16 10.66 2.80 -7.32
CA ASN A 16 11.47 2.17 -6.28
C ASN A 16 10.87 2.33 -4.88
N GLN A 17 10.27 3.49 -4.59
CA GLN A 17 9.60 3.74 -3.31
C GLN A 17 8.36 2.84 -3.15
N LEU A 18 7.57 2.67 -4.22
CA LEU A 18 6.42 1.77 -4.26
C LEU A 18 6.83 0.33 -3.92
N ILE A 19 7.82 -0.20 -4.64
CA ILE A 19 8.34 -1.55 -4.38
C ILE A 19 8.85 -1.67 -2.93
N ALA A 20 9.56 -0.65 -2.43
CA ALA A 20 10.10 -0.68 -1.08
C ALA A 20 9.01 -0.72 0.01
N VAL A 21 7.93 0.05 -0.15
CA VAL A 21 6.81 0.01 0.81
C VAL A 21 6.07 -1.33 0.73
N HIS A 22 5.87 -1.90 -0.46
CA HIS A 22 5.23 -3.21 -0.61
C HIS A 22 6.05 -4.34 0.02
N LEU A 23 7.38 -4.34 -0.17
CA LEU A 23 8.25 -5.33 0.46
C LEU A 23 8.17 -5.24 1.99
N TRP A 24 8.20 -4.02 2.54
CA TRP A 24 8.03 -3.82 3.98
C TRP A 24 6.66 -4.28 4.47
N LEU A 25 5.57 -3.98 3.75
CA LEU A 25 4.22 -4.41 4.11
C LEU A 25 4.07 -5.94 4.09
N ARG A 26 4.65 -6.62 3.10
CA ARG A 26 4.69 -8.10 3.07
C ARG A 26 5.37 -8.67 4.30
N GLU A 27 6.51 -8.08 4.68
CA GLU A 27 7.26 -8.53 5.85
C GLU A 27 6.51 -8.29 7.16
N GLU A 28 5.89 -7.13 7.35
CA GLU A 28 5.09 -6.86 8.56
C GLU A 28 3.87 -7.76 8.64
N LEU A 29 3.20 -8.04 7.52
CA LEU A 29 2.06 -8.95 7.51
C LEU A 29 2.47 -10.38 7.89
N ALA A 30 3.61 -10.86 7.40
CA ALA A 30 4.15 -12.15 7.78
C ALA A 30 4.49 -12.19 9.29
N ARG A 31 5.17 -11.17 9.81
CA ARG A 31 5.46 -11.04 11.26
C ARG A 31 4.19 -11.03 12.09
N LEU A 32 3.15 -10.32 11.64
CA LEU A 32 1.87 -10.26 12.33
C LEU A 32 1.17 -11.61 12.35
N ALA A 33 1.20 -12.37 11.25
CA ALA A 33 0.66 -13.73 11.21
C ALA A 33 1.39 -14.65 12.20
N ASP A 34 2.72 -14.60 12.24
CA ASP A 34 3.54 -15.36 13.19
C ASP A 34 3.21 -14.98 14.65
N ASP A 35 3.02 -13.69 14.95
CA ASP A 35 2.63 -13.22 16.29
C ASP A 35 1.25 -13.75 16.71
N VAL A 36 0.30 -13.85 15.78
CA VAL A 36 -1.02 -14.44 16.04
C VAL A 36 -0.91 -15.94 16.29
N ASP A 37 -0.11 -16.66 15.51
CA ASP A 37 0.11 -18.09 15.69
C ASP A 37 0.78 -18.38 17.05
N ALA A 38 1.79 -17.60 17.43
CA ALA A 38 2.41 -17.69 18.75
C ALA A 38 1.43 -17.40 19.91
N PHE A 39 0.49 -16.47 19.71
CA PHE A 39 -0.57 -16.21 20.69
C PHE A 39 -1.53 -17.42 20.81
N LEU A 40 -1.92 -18.02 19.68
CA LEU A 40 -2.78 -19.22 19.65
C LEU A 40 -2.12 -20.45 20.30
N GLU A 41 -0.80 -20.54 20.27
CA GLU A 41 -0.01 -21.58 20.95
C GLU A 41 0.14 -21.36 22.47
N GLY A 42 -0.43 -20.28 23.01
CA GLY A 42 -0.43 -19.98 24.45
C GLY A 42 0.49 -18.81 24.86
N GLY A 43 0.96 -18.01 23.90
CA GLY A 43 1.69 -16.78 24.19
C GLY A 43 0.83 -15.72 24.89
N GLU A 44 1.36 -15.06 25.93
CA GLU A 44 0.59 -14.12 26.77
C GLU A 44 0.85 -12.63 26.48
N ARG A 45 0.83 -12.22 25.20
CA ARG A 45 1.11 -10.81 24.80
C ARG A 45 0.01 -10.15 23.94
N PRO A 46 -1.27 -10.21 24.36
CA PRO A 46 -2.40 -9.70 23.55
C PRO A 46 -2.35 -8.19 23.30
N ARG A 47 -1.72 -7.41 24.18
CA ARG A 47 -1.58 -5.95 24.01
C ARG A 47 -0.59 -5.59 22.90
N GLU A 48 0.53 -6.29 22.83
CA GLU A 48 1.56 -6.09 21.80
C GLU A 48 1.02 -6.49 20.43
N LEU A 49 0.39 -7.67 20.35
CA LEU A 49 -0.26 -8.14 19.13
C LEU A 49 -1.31 -7.13 18.62
N ARG A 50 -2.17 -6.63 19.51
CA ARG A 50 -3.16 -5.60 19.15
C ARG A 50 -2.50 -4.32 18.64
N ALA A 51 -1.44 -3.85 19.30
CA ALA A 51 -0.74 -2.63 18.88
C ALA A 51 -0.06 -2.80 17.51
N HIS A 52 0.58 -3.94 17.28
CA HIS A 52 1.20 -4.30 16.01
C HIS A 52 0.14 -4.32 14.89
N CYS A 53 -0.96 -5.03 15.10
CA CYS A 53 -2.03 -5.12 14.10
C CYS A 53 -2.64 -3.76 13.75
N LEU A 54 -2.94 -2.91 14.74
CA LEU A 54 -3.48 -1.57 14.48
C LEU A 54 -2.49 -0.68 13.71
N THR A 55 -1.20 -0.82 14.00
CA THR A 55 -0.14 -0.07 13.29
C THR A 55 -0.04 -0.54 11.84
N PHE A 56 -0.07 -1.85 11.60
CA PHE A 56 -0.09 -2.41 10.27
C PHE A 56 -1.34 -1.97 9.47
N CYS A 57 -2.54 -2.09 10.05
CA CYS A 57 -3.77 -1.64 9.40
C CYS A 57 -3.72 -0.16 9.03
N SER A 58 -3.19 0.69 9.91
CA SER A 58 -3.01 2.12 9.63
C SER A 58 -2.01 2.38 8.51
N ALA A 59 -0.95 1.57 8.40
CA ALA A 59 0.07 1.73 7.38
C ALA A 59 -0.47 1.39 5.98
N VAL A 60 -1.14 0.24 5.83
CA VAL A 60 -1.79 -0.15 4.56
C VAL A 60 -2.82 0.89 4.15
N ARG A 61 -3.69 1.31 5.07
CA ARG A 61 -4.72 2.32 4.79
C ARG A 61 -4.12 3.63 4.27
N ARG A 62 -3.08 4.13 4.94
CA ARG A 62 -2.42 5.37 4.54
C ARG A 62 -1.79 5.25 3.14
N HIS A 63 -1.10 4.16 2.89
CA HIS A 63 -0.47 3.89 1.60
C HIS A 63 -1.47 3.90 0.45
N HIS A 64 -2.56 3.12 0.56
CA HIS A 64 -3.58 3.07 -0.48
C HIS A 64 -4.33 4.41 -0.64
N THR A 65 -4.58 5.15 0.46
CA THR A 65 -5.18 6.49 0.36
C THR A 65 -4.25 7.48 -0.36
N GLU A 66 -2.94 7.43 -0.11
CA GLU A 66 -1.97 8.28 -0.83
C GLU A 66 -1.92 7.93 -2.33
N GLU A 67 -2.16 6.67 -2.69
CA GLU A 67 -2.31 6.25 -4.09
C GLU A 67 -3.59 6.77 -4.73
N ASP A 68 -4.74 6.48 -4.13
CA ASP A 68 -6.06 6.87 -4.62
C ASP A 68 -6.20 8.40 -4.76
N ASP A 69 -5.75 9.15 -3.76
CA ASP A 69 -5.99 10.59 -3.70
C ASP A 69 -4.93 11.42 -4.45
N SER A 70 -3.77 10.82 -4.79
CA SER A 70 -2.64 11.59 -5.35
C SER A 70 -1.90 10.88 -6.48
N ALA A 71 -1.38 9.67 -6.25
CA ALA A 71 -0.53 9.02 -7.25
C ALA A 71 -1.31 8.58 -8.49
N PHE A 72 -2.45 7.92 -8.31
CA PHE A 72 -3.29 7.41 -9.40
C PHE A 72 -3.87 8.53 -10.27
N PRO A 73 -4.43 9.63 -9.73
CA PRO A 73 -4.85 10.77 -10.55
C PRO A 73 -3.71 11.34 -11.41
N ALA A 74 -2.53 11.54 -10.83
CA ALA A 74 -1.37 12.07 -11.55
C ALA A 74 -0.86 11.12 -12.65
N LEU A 75 -0.97 9.80 -12.43
CA LEU A 75 -0.68 8.79 -13.45
C LEU A 75 -1.75 8.77 -14.54
N ALA A 76 -3.03 8.88 -14.20
CA ALA A 76 -4.16 8.87 -15.14
C ALA A 76 -4.20 10.10 -16.05
N GLU A 77 -3.64 11.24 -15.61
CA GLU A 77 -3.47 12.45 -16.41
C GLU A 77 -2.37 12.27 -17.46
N GLN A 78 -1.26 11.65 -17.08
CA GLN A 78 -0.10 11.45 -17.96
C GLN A 78 -0.24 10.22 -18.87
N PHE A 79 -0.89 9.16 -18.39
CA PHE A 79 -1.12 7.88 -19.07
C PHE A 79 -2.62 7.52 -19.04
N PRO A 80 -3.45 8.15 -19.89
CA PRO A 80 -4.88 7.87 -19.92
C PRO A 80 -5.21 6.39 -20.18
N GLU A 81 -4.31 5.65 -20.84
CA GLU A 81 -4.42 4.21 -21.08
C GLU A 81 -4.30 3.34 -19.81
N LEU A 82 -3.73 3.88 -18.72
CA LEU A 82 -3.66 3.17 -17.44
C LEU A 82 -4.97 3.25 -16.64
N ARG A 83 -5.90 4.13 -16.99
CA ARG A 83 -7.15 4.31 -16.23
C ARG A 83 -7.88 3.00 -15.89
N PRO A 84 -8.05 2.04 -16.82
CA PRO A 84 -8.68 0.77 -16.48
C PRO A 84 -7.90 -0.03 -15.41
N VAL A 85 -6.57 0.05 -15.41
CA VAL A 85 -5.73 -0.61 -14.40
C VAL A 85 -5.86 0.09 -13.05
N LEU A 86 -5.86 1.42 -13.03
CA LEU A 86 -6.01 2.20 -11.80
C LEU A 86 -7.39 1.97 -11.16
N GLU A 87 -8.44 1.92 -11.97
CA GLU A 87 -9.80 1.57 -11.52
C GLU A 87 -9.85 0.16 -10.92
N GLU A 88 -9.13 -0.83 -11.49
CA GLU A 88 -9.01 -2.17 -10.90
C GLU A 88 -8.29 -2.13 -9.54
N LEU A 89 -7.20 -1.37 -9.41
CA LEU A 89 -6.44 -1.21 -8.16
C LEU A 89 -7.28 -0.51 -7.07
N GLU A 90 -8.02 0.54 -7.40
CA GLU A 90 -8.95 1.21 -6.47
C GLU A 90 -10.02 0.23 -5.92
N ASN A 91 -10.53 -0.67 -6.77
CA ASN A 91 -11.48 -1.71 -6.33
C ASN A 91 -10.83 -2.71 -5.37
N ASP A 92 -9.58 -3.09 -5.60
CA ASP A 92 -8.81 -3.90 -4.66
C ASP A 92 -8.62 -3.14 -3.33
N HIS A 93 -8.30 -1.85 -3.36
CA HIS A 93 -8.13 -1.01 -2.17
C HIS A 93 -9.39 -0.99 -1.30
N HIS A 94 -10.58 -0.89 -1.91
CA HIS A 94 -11.85 -0.99 -1.18
C HIS A 94 -12.02 -2.35 -0.49
N THR A 95 -11.69 -3.44 -1.18
CA THR A 95 -11.77 -4.80 -0.61
C THR A 95 -10.78 -5.00 0.54
N VAL A 96 -9.56 -4.50 0.38
CA VAL A 96 -8.54 -4.47 1.44
C VAL A 96 -9.04 -3.68 2.64
N ALA A 97 -9.57 -2.47 2.43
CA ALA A 97 -10.08 -1.62 3.49
C ALA A 97 -11.20 -2.30 4.29
N ASP A 98 -12.06 -3.09 3.64
CA ASP A 98 -13.09 -3.88 4.29
C ASP A 98 -12.53 -5.00 5.18
N ILE A 99 -11.49 -5.71 4.71
CA ILE A 99 -10.80 -6.73 5.52
C ILE A 99 -10.14 -6.08 6.74
N LEU A 100 -9.43 -4.96 6.54
CA LEU A 100 -8.77 -4.24 7.64
C LEU A 100 -9.77 -3.81 8.73
N ARG A 101 -10.96 -3.31 8.36
CA ARG A 101 -12.01 -2.96 9.32
C ARG A 101 -12.49 -4.17 10.13
N ARG A 102 -12.72 -5.31 9.47
CA ARG A 102 -13.12 -6.55 10.17
C ARG A 102 -12.06 -7.02 11.15
N ILE A 103 -10.78 -6.95 10.78
CA ILE A 103 -9.67 -7.27 11.68
C ILE A 103 -9.69 -6.33 12.89
N GLU A 104 -9.79 -5.01 12.69
CA GLU A 104 -9.84 -4.02 13.76
C GLU A 104 -11.01 -4.27 14.75
N GLU A 105 -12.18 -4.65 14.25
CA GLU A 105 -13.35 -5.02 15.05
C GLU A 105 -13.09 -6.28 15.90
N LEU A 106 -12.51 -7.33 15.31
CA LEU A 106 -12.16 -8.57 16.00
C LEU A 106 -11.10 -8.33 17.10
N LEU A 107 -10.11 -7.48 16.85
CA LEU A 107 -9.13 -7.07 17.86
C LEU A 107 -9.79 -6.41 19.07
N GLY A 108 -10.94 -5.75 18.88
CA GLY A 108 -11.77 -5.18 19.93
C GLY A 108 -12.07 -6.16 21.07
N GLY A 109 -12.29 -7.44 20.72
CA GLY A 109 -12.57 -8.54 21.66
C GLY A 109 -11.31 -9.23 22.21
N LEU A 110 -10.10 -8.95 21.72
CA LEU A 110 -8.89 -9.54 22.29
C LEU A 110 -8.61 -8.99 23.70
N GLY A 111 -8.56 -9.88 24.68
CA GLY A 111 -8.25 -9.56 26.08
C GLY A 111 -9.47 -9.35 27.00
N THR A 112 -10.70 -9.58 26.52
CA THR A 112 -11.94 -9.46 27.32
C THR A 112 -12.30 -10.74 28.11
N GLY A 113 -11.48 -11.79 28.04
CA GLY A 113 -11.74 -13.08 28.70
C GLY A 113 -12.48 -14.12 27.82
N GLU A 114 -12.82 -13.77 26.57
CA GLU A 114 -13.51 -14.65 25.61
C GLU A 114 -12.57 -15.59 24.81
N GLY A 115 -11.29 -15.67 25.19
CA GLY A 115 -10.38 -16.74 24.76
C GLY A 115 -9.87 -16.66 23.31
N ALA A 116 -9.42 -17.81 22.79
CA ALA A 116 -8.72 -17.98 21.51
C ALA A 116 -9.59 -17.81 20.25
N LEU A 117 -10.92 -17.71 20.37
CA LEU A 117 -11.84 -17.63 19.24
C LEU A 117 -11.66 -16.33 18.41
N PRO A 118 -11.62 -15.12 19.00
CA PRO A 118 -11.25 -13.91 18.27
C PRO A 118 -9.88 -14.00 17.58
N ALA A 119 -8.89 -14.65 18.19
CA ALA A 119 -7.57 -14.80 17.59
C ALA A 119 -7.57 -15.73 16.35
N GLN A 120 -8.39 -16.79 16.36
CA GLN A 120 -8.55 -17.67 15.19
C GLN A 120 -9.21 -16.93 14.02
N GLU A 121 -10.24 -16.11 14.29
CA GLU A 121 -10.87 -15.30 13.23
C GLU A 121 -9.93 -14.20 12.72
N VAL A 122 -9.15 -13.54 13.60
CA VAL A 122 -8.09 -12.61 13.17
C VAL A 122 -7.09 -13.31 12.26
N ARG A 123 -6.62 -14.51 12.63
CA ARG A 123 -5.68 -15.29 11.82
C ARG A 123 -6.23 -15.57 10.42
N LYS A 124 -7.51 -15.95 10.32
CA LYS A 124 -8.19 -16.24 9.07
C LYS A 124 -8.37 -15.01 8.19
N GLU A 125 -8.74 -13.86 8.77
CA GLU A 125 -8.82 -12.61 8.02
C GLU A 125 -7.42 -12.16 7.53
N LEU A 126 -6.36 -12.39 8.31
CA LEU A 126 -4.98 -12.13 7.89
C LEU A 126 -4.53 -13.05 6.73
N ASP A 127 -4.95 -14.32 6.69
CA ASP A 127 -4.69 -15.19 5.52
C ASP A 127 -5.34 -14.63 4.26
N GLY A 128 -6.61 -14.21 4.37
CA GLY A 128 -7.34 -13.61 3.25
C GLY A 128 -6.69 -12.30 2.80
N LEU A 129 -6.28 -11.46 3.74
CA LEU A 129 -5.57 -10.23 3.48
C LEU A 129 -4.22 -10.47 2.78
N ALA A 130 -3.44 -11.44 3.25
CA ALA A 130 -2.15 -11.79 2.67
C ALA A 130 -2.27 -12.27 1.23
N ALA A 131 -3.25 -13.13 0.95
CA ALA A 131 -3.50 -13.60 -0.40
C ALA A 131 -3.90 -12.46 -1.35
N LEU A 132 -4.79 -11.56 -0.89
CA LEU A 132 -5.23 -10.42 -1.68
C LEU A 132 -4.08 -9.44 -1.93
N LEU A 133 -3.40 -8.99 -0.87
CA LEU A 133 -2.30 -8.03 -0.97
C LEU A 133 -1.15 -8.57 -1.83
N GLU A 134 -0.83 -9.86 -1.75
CA GLU A 134 0.21 -10.43 -2.62
C GLU A 134 -0.17 -10.32 -4.10
N SER A 135 -1.40 -10.69 -4.45
CA SER A 135 -1.87 -10.57 -5.84
C SER A 135 -1.95 -9.12 -6.31
N HIS A 136 -2.39 -8.23 -5.43
CA HIS A 136 -2.54 -6.81 -5.65
C HIS A 136 -1.17 -6.13 -5.89
N PHE A 137 -0.23 -6.29 -4.96
CA PHE A 137 1.11 -5.72 -5.08
C PHE A 137 1.84 -6.21 -6.33
N VAL A 138 1.76 -7.50 -6.66
CA VAL A 138 2.38 -8.03 -7.89
C VAL A 138 1.76 -7.41 -9.14
N TYR A 139 0.44 -7.21 -9.15
CA TYR A 139 -0.25 -6.59 -10.27
C TYR A 139 0.15 -5.13 -10.45
N GLU A 140 0.10 -4.35 -9.36
CA GLU A 140 0.46 -2.95 -9.35
C GLU A 140 1.92 -2.74 -9.75
N GLU A 141 2.86 -3.40 -9.07
CA GLU A 141 4.29 -3.29 -9.35
C GLU A 141 4.55 -3.56 -10.84
N LYS A 142 3.96 -4.62 -11.39
CA LYS A 142 4.15 -4.96 -12.80
C LYS A 142 3.60 -3.89 -13.74
N LYS A 143 2.45 -3.32 -13.45
CA LYS A 143 1.76 -2.38 -14.35
C LYS A 143 2.32 -0.97 -14.24
N ILE A 144 2.52 -0.48 -13.02
CA ILE A 144 2.99 0.87 -12.76
C ILE A 144 4.48 0.99 -13.08
N VAL A 145 5.33 0.03 -12.70
CA VAL A 145 6.76 0.08 -13.04
C VAL A 145 6.98 -0.04 -14.55
N ALA A 146 6.18 -0.83 -15.27
CA ALA A 146 6.25 -0.87 -16.73
C ALA A 146 5.97 0.51 -17.35
N ALA A 147 4.90 1.20 -16.90
CA ALA A 147 4.58 2.54 -17.38
C ALA A 147 5.68 3.56 -17.06
N LEU A 148 6.29 3.48 -15.86
CA LEU A 148 7.39 4.36 -15.47
C LEU A 148 8.69 4.09 -16.26
N ASN A 149 8.94 2.83 -16.64
CA ASN A 149 10.10 2.46 -17.46
C ASN A 149 9.93 2.92 -18.91
N ASP A 150 8.74 2.75 -19.49
CA ASP A 150 8.43 3.23 -20.85
C ASP A 150 8.69 4.75 -20.98
N LEU A 151 8.47 5.52 -19.91
CA LEU A 151 8.81 6.95 -19.85
C LEU A 151 10.31 7.25 -19.84
N SER A 152 11.09 6.41 -19.18
CA SER A 152 12.55 6.60 -19.07
C SER A 152 13.26 6.40 -20.42
N GLU A 153 12.62 5.67 -21.35
CA GLU A 153 13.17 5.31 -22.65
C GLU A 153 12.83 6.30 -23.78
N LEU A 154 11.94 7.29 -23.57
CA LEU A 154 11.57 8.28 -24.59
C LEU A 154 12.61 9.41 -24.73
N PRO A 155 13.13 9.69 -25.96
CA PRO A 155 14.05 10.82 -26.17
C PRO A 155 13.29 12.15 -26.17
N GLY A 156 13.58 13.01 -25.20
CA GLY A 156 13.04 14.38 -25.13
C GLY A 156 12.05 14.62 -23.99
N GLY A 157 12.30 14.06 -22.81
CA GLY A 157 11.52 14.26 -21.59
C GLY A 157 10.98 15.70 -21.48
N VAL A 158 9.65 15.81 -21.55
CA VAL A 158 8.92 17.07 -21.44
C VAL A 158 9.41 17.77 -20.18
N VAL A 159 9.92 18.99 -20.36
CA VAL A 159 10.56 19.74 -19.31
C VAL A 159 9.47 20.29 -18.41
N LEU A 160 9.27 19.65 -17.25
CA LEU A 160 8.31 20.04 -16.22
C LEU A 160 8.73 21.32 -15.46
N GLN A 161 9.12 22.37 -16.19
CA GLN A 161 9.09 23.74 -15.68
C GLN A 161 7.74 24.39 -16.02
N ASP A 162 7.01 23.85 -17.00
CA ASP A 162 5.76 24.42 -17.52
C ASP A 162 4.52 24.14 -16.65
N VAL A 163 4.59 23.23 -15.67
CA VAL A 163 3.42 22.87 -14.82
C VAL A 163 3.40 23.62 -13.48
N ILE A 164 4.55 24.12 -13.00
CA ILE A 164 4.63 24.79 -11.69
C ILE A 164 4.53 26.32 -11.79
N GLN A 165 4.63 26.93 -12.98
CA GLN A 165 4.50 28.39 -13.14
C GLN A 165 3.07 28.92 -13.33
N ASP A 166 2.10 28.10 -13.73
CA ASP A 166 0.75 28.60 -14.04
C ASP A 166 -0.15 28.83 -12.81
N VAL A 167 0.29 28.48 -11.60
CA VAL A 167 -0.49 28.66 -10.37
C VAL A 167 0.04 29.79 -9.47
N ALA A 168 1.18 30.40 -9.81
CA ALA A 168 1.83 31.42 -8.98
C ALA A 168 1.71 32.87 -9.51
N GLU A 169 1.04 33.09 -10.64
CA GLU A 169 0.80 34.44 -11.21
C GLU A 169 -0.67 34.90 -11.19
N GLN A 170 -1.54 34.24 -10.40
CA GLN A 170 -2.93 34.66 -10.22
C GLN A 170 -3.28 35.16 -8.80
N ASP A 171 -2.33 35.80 -8.12
CA ASP A 171 -2.62 36.82 -7.09
C ASP A 171 -1.44 37.81 -6.91
#